data_AF-A0A9E1DZX1-F1
#
_entry.id   AF-A0A9E1DZX1-F1
#
_cell.length_a   1.000
_cell.length_b   1.000
_cell.length_c   1.000
_cell.angle_alpha   90.00
_cell.angle_beta   90.00
_cell.angle_gamma   90.00
#
_symmetry.space_group_name_H-M   'P 1'
#
loop_
_entity.id
_entity.type
_entity.pdbx_description
1 polymer ?
#
loop_
_entity_poly.entity_id
_entity_poly.type
_entity_poly.pdbx_seq_one_letter_code
_entity_poly.pdbx_strand_id
1 'polypeptide(L)'
;MRAQANKKGFSVARIPEFYKLSVSQRVREVRKQGLLSNQDYQALVSGDHTLSIQSADKMIENVIGVMGLPVGLGLNFLINDREYAIPLVVEEPSIVAALSSAAKVARAGGGFAVESTEPILIGQIQVVDVAHPQRAKAALLQRKGEILNLANSLHPNMVARGGGAKDFEVHIHPSSGQGGDMVVAHLLVDTRDAMGANLVNTMCEGVASLVETIAEGKVFLRILSNLTDRAMVKARVSIPLAALAGRGFDGEQVRDGIILANEFASVDPYRAATHNKGIMNGIDAVALATGNDWRAIEAGAHAWAARGSHYASLTQWTRGEDGSLLGQLEIPLKVGIVGGPLQSNPTVGMNLRLLGVSSARELAEVMGAVGLAQNFSAIKALVTEGIQQGHMTLHARSVVAAAGARPEIFETVVDRLIESGEIKVWKARELIESVDVPRVEAAAETSAQSAGLAEERKFSGGHGKIILLGEHAVVYGRHAIATPVPLAIQAHVQRGGDGVQLIIPRWGVEQRLHRNAEKQHSFEKSLAMIFKTLGLDHESMRVEIFPNVPRAMGLGGSAAIAVATIRALDRCFELGLDDERVNALAFECEKIAHGTP
;
A
#
# COMPACT_ATOMS: atom_id res chain seq x y z
N MET A 1 1.54 -32.05 0.14
CA MET A 1 1.13 -31.12 -0.95
C MET A 1 2.11 -29.96 -1.20
N ARG A 2 2.75 -29.34 -0.19
CA ARG A 2 3.69 -28.21 -0.41
C ARG A 2 4.96 -28.54 -1.21
N ALA A 3 5.50 -29.76 -1.10
CA ALA A 3 6.62 -30.22 -1.95
C ALA A 3 6.26 -30.41 -3.43
N GLN A 4 4.98 -30.34 -3.81
CA GLN A 4 4.52 -30.44 -5.20
C GLN A 4 4.28 -29.08 -5.87
N ALA A 5 4.09 -28.00 -5.11
CA ALA A 5 3.92 -26.65 -5.68
C ALA A 5 5.24 -26.12 -6.31
N ASN A 6 6.37 -26.41 -5.67
CA ASN A 6 7.70 -26.10 -6.22
C ASN A 6 8.05 -26.88 -7.51
N LYS A 7 7.28 -27.92 -7.87
CA LYS A 7 7.55 -28.74 -9.06
C LYS A 7 6.85 -28.25 -10.34
N LYS A 8 6.05 -27.18 -10.30
CA LYS A 8 5.31 -26.67 -11.48
C LYS A 8 5.67 -25.25 -11.93
N GLY A 9 6.69 -24.60 -11.36
CA GLY A 9 7.12 -23.26 -11.80
C GLY A 9 6.10 -22.13 -11.53
N PHE A 10 5.08 -22.37 -10.71
CA PHE A 10 4.14 -21.33 -10.28
C PHE A 10 4.74 -20.55 -9.11
N SER A 11 4.82 -19.23 -9.27
CA SER A 11 5.27 -18.30 -8.23
C SER A 11 4.12 -18.01 -7.28
N VAL A 12 4.30 -18.33 -6.00
CA VAL A 12 3.27 -18.11 -4.96
C VAL A 12 3.13 -16.63 -4.61
N ALA A 13 4.13 -15.80 -4.90
CA ALA A 13 4.11 -14.36 -4.61
C ALA A 13 3.79 -13.46 -5.81
N ARG A 14 3.89 -13.95 -7.05
CA ARG A 14 3.65 -13.14 -8.26
C ARG A 14 2.28 -13.43 -8.84
N ILE A 15 1.34 -12.55 -8.56
CA ILE A 15 -0.02 -12.59 -9.13
C ILE A 15 -0.17 -11.38 -10.07
N PRO A 16 -0.13 -11.58 -11.40
CA PRO A 16 -0.24 -10.50 -12.37
C PRO A 16 -1.54 -9.72 -12.19
N GLU A 17 -1.45 -8.39 -12.28
CA GLU A 17 -2.60 -7.48 -12.29
C GLU A 17 -3.59 -7.66 -11.11
N PHE A 18 -3.12 -8.17 -9.97
CA PHE A 18 -3.95 -8.47 -8.79
C PHE A 18 -4.80 -7.28 -8.31
N TYR A 19 -4.26 -6.06 -8.44
CA TYR A 19 -4.95 -4.83 -8.07
C TYR A 19 -6.17 -4.51 -8.95
N LYS A 20 -6.22 -5.02 -10.20
CA LYS A 20 -7.37 -4.86 -11.11
C LYS A 20 -8.52 -5.83 -10.81
N LEU A 21 -8.24 -6.91 -10.07
CA LEU A 21 -9.24 -7.92 -9.73
C LEU A 21 -10.20 -7.44 -8.64
N SER A 22 -11.46 -7.89 -8.69
CA SER A 22 -12.39 -7.73 -7.58
C SER A 22 -11.94 -8.53 -6.35
N VAL A 23 -12.45 -8.20 -5.15
CA VAL A 23 -12.11 -8.92 -3.91
C VAL A 23 -12.37 -10.43 -4.02
N SER A 24 -13.50 -10.85 -4.60
CA SER A 24 -13.83 -12.26 -4.78
C SER A 24 -12.92 -12.95 -5.81
N GLN A 25 -12.48 -12.24 -6.84
CA GLN A 25 -11.48 -12.74 -7.80
C GLN A 25 -10.11 -12.89 -7.12
N ARG A 26 -9.69 -11.91 -6.31
CA ARG A 26 -8.45 -11.96 -5.53
C ARG A 26 -8.41 -13.18 -4.62
N VAL A 27 -9.46 -13.41 -3.82
CA VAL A 27 -9.54 -14.57 -2.90
C VAL A 27 -9.47 -15.90 -3.65
N ARG A 28 -10.15 -16.01 -4.81
CA ARG A 28 -10.06 -17.19 -5.68
C ARG A 28 -8.64 -17.40 -6.21
N GLU A 29 -7.96 -16.34 -6.61
CA GLU A 29 -6.61 -16.43 -7.13
C GLU A 29 -5.62 -16.87 -6.04
N VAL A 30 -5.72 -16.29 -4.84
CA VAL A 30 -4.90 -16.69 -3.68
C VAL A 30 -5.11 -18.17 -3.35
N ARG A 31 -6.34 -18.69 -3.44
CA ARG A 31 -6.61 -20.14 -3.30
C ARG A 31 -5.96 -20.97 -4.41
N LYS A 32 -6.06 -20.55 -5.68
CA LYS A 32 -5.43 -21.25 -6.80
C LYS A 32 -3.91 -21.36 -6.65
N GLN A 33 -3.27 -20.34 -6.06
CA GLN A 33 -1.85 -20.35 -5.74
C GLN A 33 -1.50 -21.27 -4.54
N GLY A 34 -2.48 -21.90 -3.90
CA GLY A 34 -2.28 -22.81 -2.78
C GLY A 34 -1.97 -22.13 -1.45
N LEU A 35 -2.19 -20.82 -1.35
CA LEU A 35 -1.95 -20.02 -0.14
C LEU A 35 -3.07 -20.15 0.90
N LEU A 36 -4.25 -20.59 0.49
CA LEU A 36 -5.41 -20.80 1.37
C LEU A 36 -5.83 -22.26 1.38
N SER A 37 -6.15 -22.76 2.57
CA SER A 37 -6.87 -24.03 2.70
C SER A 37 -8.32 -23.88 2.21
N ASN A 38 -9.01 -25.00 1.98
CA ASN A 38 -10.43 -24.95 1.65
C ASN A 38 -11.26 -24.28 2.75
N GLN A 39 -10.91 -24.52 4.02
CA GLN A 39 -11.57 -23.91 5.17
C GLN A 39 -11.33 -22.39 5.21
N ASP A 40 -10.09 -21.95 5.06
CA ASP A 40 -9.74 -20.52 5.08
C ASP A 40 -10.37 -19.76 3.92
N TYR A 41 -10.43 -20.37 2.73
CA TYR A 41 -11.14 -19.80 1.59
C TYR A 41 -12.62 -19.59 1.89
N GLN A 42 -13.30 -20.59 2.48
CA GLN A 42 -14.72 -20.44 2.81
C GLN A 42 -14.92 -19.35 3.84
N ALA A 43 -14.09 -19.30 4.88
CA ALA A 43 -14.16 -18.28 5.92
C ALA A 43 -13.94 -16.85 5.37
N LEU A 44 -13.06 -16.67 4.37
CA LEU A 44 -12.89 -15.39 3.67
C LEU A 44 -14.10 -14.99 2.84
N VAL A 45 -14.74 -15.96 2.17
CA VAL A 45 -15.91 -15.71 1.32
C VAL A 45 -17.16 -15.43 2.15
N SER A 46 -17.37 -16.14 3.26
CA SER A 46 -18.52 -15.96 4.14
C SER A 46 -18.38 -14.78 5.11
N GLY A 47 -17.15 -14.39 5.45
CA GLY A 47 -16.87 -13.41 6.50
C GLY A 47 -16.68 -14.03 7.89
N ASP A 48 -16.79 -15.36 8.03
CA ASP A 48 -16.68 -16.07 9.33
C ASP A 48 -15.29 -15.96 9.98
N HIS A 49 -14.29 -15.47 9.25
CA HIS A 49 -12.96 -15.17 9.78
C HIS A 49 -12.94 -13.92 10.69
N THR A 50 -13.95 -13.06 10.59
CA THR A 50 -14.00 -11.80 11.35
C THR A 50 -14.14 -12.04 12.85
N LEU A 51 -13.58 -11.14 13.66
CA LEU A 51 -13.63 -11.26 15.11
C LEU A 51 -15.07 -11.06 15.61
N SER A 52 -15.61 -12.06 16.31
CA SER A 52 -16.92 -11.96 16.94
C SER A 52 -16.90 -11.08 18.19
N ILE A 53 -18.03 -10.47 18.53
CA ILE A 53 -18.18 -9.65 19.76
C ILE A 53 -17.91 -10.51 21.00
N GLN A 54 -18.36 -11.76 21.03
CA GLN A 54 -18.17 -12.68 22.16
C GLN A 54 -16.68 -13.05 22.35
N SER A 55 -15.92 -13.14 21.26
CA SER A 55 -14.47 -13.33 21.34
C SER A 55 -13.78 -12.04 21.78
N ALA A 56 -14.21 -10.88 21.27
CA ALA A 56 -13.66 -9.59 21.64
C ALA A 56 -13.84 -9.27 23.13
N ASP A 57 -15.01 -9.55 23.70
CA ASP A 57 -15.34 -9.36 25.13
C ASP A 57 -14.45 -10.21 26.07
N LYS A 58 -13.83 -11.26 25.56
CA LYS A 58 -12.84 -12.07 26.29
C LYS A 58 -11.41 -11.60 26.10
N MET A 59 -11.17 -10.70 25.14
CA MET A 59 -9.82 -10.21 24.82
C MET A 59 -9.45 -8.96 25.62
N ILE A 60 -10.40 -8.05 25.84
CA ILE A 60 -10.20 -6.79 26.56
C ILE A 60 -11.44 -6.43 27.38
N GLU A 61 -11.32 -5.46 28.28
CA GLU A 61 -12.40 -4.98 29.12
C GLU A 61 -13.33 -3.98 28.40
N ASN A 62 -14.58 -3.86 28.87
CA ASN A 62 -15.56 -2.86 28.43
C ASN A 62 -15.86 -2.85 26.92
N VAL A 63 -15.96 -4.03 26.31
CA VAL A 63 -16.23 -4.17 24.87
C VAL A 63 -17.66 -3.78 24.52
N ILE A 64 -17.80 -2.84 23.57
CA ILE A 64 -19.10 -2.41 23.02
C ILE A 64 -19.26 -2.76 21.52
N GLY A 65 -18.23 -3.34 20.90
CA GLY A 65 -18.24 -3.67 19.48
C GLY A 65 -16.86 -4.07 18.95
N VAL A 66 -16.79 -4.30 17.64
CA VAL A 66 -15.56 -4.66 16.90
C VAL A 66 -15.36 -3.66 15.77
N MET A 67 -14.16 -3.09 15.67
CA MET A 67 -13.76 -2.21 14.57
C MET A 67 -12.96 -3.01 13.54
N GLY A 68 -13.41 -3.00 12.28
CA GLY A 68 -12.70 -3.66 11.17
C GLY A 68 -11.68 -2.74 10.50
N LEU A 69 -10.57 -3.32 10.04
CA LEU A 69 -9.57 -2.66 9.19
C LEU A 69 -9.38 -3.47 7.90
N PRO A 70 -9.01 -2.83 6.77
CA PRO A 70 -8.78 -3.53 5.51
C PRO A 70 -7.63 -4.55 5.61
N VAL A 71 -7.82 -5.72 5.00
CA VAL A 71 -6.75 -6.72 4.83
C VAL A 71 -6.29 -6.74 3.37
N GLY A 72 -5.01 -6.48 3.14
CA GLY A 72 -4.35 -6.54 1.84
C GLY A 72 -3.24 -7.58 1.78
N LEU A 73 -2.66 -7.77 0.59
CA LEU A 73 -1.50 -8.64 0.37
C LEU A 73 -0.36 -7.86 -0.27
N GLY A 74 0.80 -7.83 0.39
CA GLY A 74 2.08 -7.45 -0.17
C GLY A 74 2.62 -8.58 -1.03
N LEU A 75 2.69 -8.35 -2.33
CA LEU A 75 3.11 -9.34 -3.32
C LEU A 75 4.58 -9.18 -3.72
N ASN A 76 5.10 -10.17 -4.46
CA ASN A 76 6.43 -10.19 -5.05
C ASN A 76 7.62 -10.34 -4.09
N PHE A 77 7.41 -10.48 -2.78
CA PHE A 77 8.52 -10.64 -1.83
C PHE A 77 9.32 -11.91 -2.11
N LEU A 78 10.63 -11.74 -2.18
CA LEU A 78 11.65 -12.81 -2.20
C LEU A 78 12.59 -12.50 -1.05
N ILE A 79 12.61 -13.35 -0.04
CA ILE A 79 13.37 -13.15 1.21
C ILE A 79 14.11 -14.44 1.48
N ASN A 80 15.45 -14.40 1.53
CA ASN A 80 16.31 -15.57 1.70
C ASN A 80 15.94 -16.72 0.72
N ASP A 81 15.83 -16.38 -0.57
CA ASP A 81 15.43 -17.30 -1.66
C ASP A 81 14.01 -17.91 -1.55
N ARG A 82 13.20 -17.45 -0.59
CA ARG A 82 11.82 -17.88 -0.39
C ARG A 82 10.82 -16.80 -0.78
N GLU A 83 9.78 -17.21 -1.52
CA GLU A 83 8.70 -16.31 -1.92
C GLU A 83 7.63 -16.18 -0.82
N TYR A 84 7.14 -14.95 -0.62
CA TYR A 84 6.08 -14.64 0.34
C TYR A 84 4.97 -13.79 -0.29
N ALA A 85 3.72 -14.14 0.03
CA ALA A 85 2.59 -13.22 -0.03
C ALA A 85 2.30 -12.76 1.40
N ILE A 86 2.48 -11.46 1.67
CA ILE A 86 2.52 -10.93 3.03
C ILE A 86 1.17 -10.29 3.37
N PRO A 87 0.42 -10.79 4.37
CA PRO A 87 -0.80 -10.14 4.81
C PRO A 87 -0.49 -8.81 5.51
N LEU A 88 -1.26 -7.78 5.19
CA LEU A 88 -1.10 -6.43 5.69
C LEU A 88 -2.47 -5.91 6.15
N VAL A 89 -2.56 -5.37 7.37
CA VAL A 89 -3.76 -4.72 7.89
C VAL A 89 -3.46 -3.26 8.14
N VAL A 90 -4.02 -2.38 7.31
CA VAL A 90 -3.75 -0.94 7.36
C VAL A 90 -4.84 -0.15 6.64
N GLU A 91 -5.15 1.04 7.16
CA GLU A 91 -6.12 1.97 6.61
C GLU A 91 -5.48 2.98 5.63
N GLU A 92 -4.20 3.30 5.82
CA GLU A 92 -3.50 4.27 4.99
C GLU A 92 -3.37 3.75 3.55
N PRO A 93 -3.87 4.50 2.56
CA PRO A 93 -3.79 4.07 1.18
C PRO A 93 -2.36 4.00 0.66
N SER A 94 -2.18 3.34 -0.49
CA SER A 94 -0.90 3.21 -1.20
C SER A 94 0.16 2.33 -0.53
N ILE A 95 0.12 2.09 0.79
CA ILE A 95 1.11 1.23 1.49
C ILE A 95 1.26 -0.14 0.83
N VAL A 96 0.15 -0.86 0.66
CA VAL A 96 0.16 -2.23 0.09
C VAL A 96 0.70 -2.24 -1.35
N ALA A 97 0.34 -1.21 -2.14
CA ALA A 97 0.79 -1.08 -3.52
C ALA A 97 2.29 -0.71 -3.60
N ALA A 98 2.74 0.20 -2.74
CA ALA A 98 4.12 0.64 -2.64
C ALA A 98 5.04 -0.53 -2.23
N LEU A 99 4.66 -1.31 -1.21
CA LEU A 99 5.35 -2.54 -0.81
C LEU A 99 5.47 -3.54 -1.97
N SER A 100 4.35 -3.82 -2.65
CA SER A 100 4.34 -4.80 -3.75
C SER A 100 5.21 -4.36 -4.92
N SER A 101 5.25 -3.05 -5.20
CA SER A 101 6.11 -2.44 -6.21
C SER A 101 7.59 -2.48 -5.82
N ALA A 102 7.91 -2.09 -4.58
CA ALA A 102 9.26 -2.13 -4.03
C ALA A 102 9.83 -3.55 -4.03
N ALA A 103 9.05 -4.54 -3.57
CA ALA A 103 9.44 -5.93 -3.62
C ALA A 103 9.71 -6.41 -5.04
N LYS A 104 8.86 -6.02 -6.02
CA LYS A 104 9.07 -6.33 -7.44
C LYS A 104 10.39 -5.76 -7.96
N VAL A 105 10.74 -4.53 -7.60
CA VAL A 105 12.02 -3.89 -7.96
C VAL A 105 13.19 -4.62 -7.31
N ALA A 106 13.10 -4.94 -6.01
CA ALA A 106 14.14 -5.64 -5.27
C ALA A 106 14.49 -7.02 -5.88
N ARG A 107 13.51 -7.72 -6.47
CA ARG A 107 13.77 -9.00 -7.16
C ARG A 107 14.78 -8.89 -8.31
N ALA A 108 14.92 -7.72 -8.93
CA ALA A 108 15.91 -7.51 -9.99
C ALA A 108 17.36 -7.70 -9.47
N GLY A 109 17.59 -7.49 -8.17
CA GLY A 109 18.87 -7.76 -7.51
C GLY A 109 18.85 -8.98 -6.57
N GLY A 110 17.93 -9.92 -6.77
CA GLY A 110 17.86 -11.16 -5.98
C GLY A 110 16.93 -11.11 -4.76
N GLY A 111 16.22 -9.99 -4.53
CA GLY A 111 15.31 -9.85 -3.39
C GLY A 111 16.02 -9.36 -2.12
N PHE A 112 15.50 -9.77 -0.96
CA PHE A 112 16.01 -9.36 0.35
C PHE A 112 16.81 -10.49 0.98
N ALA A 113 17.95 -10.15 1.56
CA ALA A 113 18.71 -11.02 2.44
C ALA A 113 18.51 -10.54 3.87
N VAL A 114 18.07 -11.43 4.77
CA VAL A 114 17.72 -11.05 6.14
C VAL A 114 18.27 -12.07 7.12
N GLU A 115 18.83 -11.59 8.22
CA GLU A 115 19.30 -12.39 9.35
C GLU A 115 18.70 -11.86 10.66
N SER A 116 18.53 -12.75 11.63
CA SER A 116 18.03 -12.40 12.97
C SER A 116 18.91 -13.02 14.06
N THR A 117 19.00 -12.38 15.22
CA THR A 117 19.61 -12.99 16.41
C THR A 117 18.64 -13.95 17.11
N GLU A 118 19.09 -14.59 18.19
CA GLU A 118 18.19 -15.35 19.06
C GLU A 118 17.11 -14.44 19.68
N PRO A 119 15.89 -14.94 19.91
CA PRO A 119 14.75 -14.12 20.35
C PRO A 119 14.80 -13.88 21.87
N ILE A 120 15.88 -13.27 22.32
CA ILE A 120 16.15 -12.96 23.74
C ILE A 120 15.40 -11.69 24.14
N LEU A 121 14.63 -11.78 25.21
CA LEU A 121 14.03 -10.64 25.91
C LEU A 121 14.77 -10.32 27.21
N ILE A 122 14.73 -9.06 27.60
CA ILE A 122 15.26 -8.58 28.88
C ILE A 122 14.11 -8.44 29.86
N GLY A 123 14.19 -9.12 31.00
CA GLY A 123 13.40 -8.87 32.20
C GLY A 123 14.19 -8.03 33.20
N GLN A 124 13.63 -6.94 33.71
CA GLN A 124 14.31 -6.05 34.65
C GLN A 124 13.76 -6.23 36.06
N ILE A 125 14.67 -6.35 37.03
CA ILE A 125 14.38 -6.37 38.46
C ILE A 125 15.13 -5.20 39.08
N GLN A 126 14.38 -4.19 39.53
CA GLN A 126 14.92 -3.00 40.17
C GLN A 126 15.05 -3.23 41.67
N VAL A 127 16.25 -3.03 42.21
CA VAL A 127 16.55 -3.05 43.64
C VAL A 127 16.99 -1.65 44.07
N VAL A 128 16.32 -1.13 45.10
CA VAL A 128 16.58 0.19 45.72
C VAL A 128 17.00 0.01 47.18
N ASP A 129 17.37 1.10 47.85
CA ASP A 129 17.80 1.12 49.25
C ASP A 129 18.99 0.19 49.53
N VAL A 130 19.89 0.06 48.55
CA VAL A 130 21.08 -0.81 48.62
C VAL A 130 22.25 -0.04 49.22
N ALA A 131 22.66 -0.37 50.45
CA ALA A 131 23.76 0.33 51.13
C ALA A 131 25.11 0.24 50.40
N HIS A 132 25.37 -0.88 49.72
CA HIS A 132 26.62 -1.15 49.00
C HIS A 132 26.38 -1.72 47.59
N PRO A 133 26.03 -0.88 46.59
CA PRO A 133 25.62 -1.33 45.25
C PRO A 133 26.64 -2.24 44.54
N GLN A 134 27.93 -1.95 44.69
CA GLN A 134 29.00 -2.76 44.09
C GLN A 134 29.09 -4.16 44.71
N ARG A 135 28.91 -4.26 46.04
CA ARG A 135 28.87 -5.54 46.75
C ARG A 135 27.63 -6.34 46.34
N ALA A 136 26.47 -5.70 46.26
CA ALA A 136 25.23 -6.32 45.79
C ALA A 136 25.38 -6.87 44.37
N LYS A 137 25.96 -6.09 43.45
CA LYS A 137 26.25 -6.53 42.09
C LYS A 137 27.15 -7.77 42.07
N ALA A 138 28.25 -7.76 42.83
CA ALA A 138 29.16 -8.91 42.90
C ALA A 138 28.46 -10.17 43.45
N ALA A 139 27.67 -10.02 44.52
CA ALA A 139 26.94 -11.12 45.15
C ALA A 139 25.88 -11.73 44.21
N LEU A 140 25.13 -10.88 43.50
CA LEU A 140 24.13 -11.31 42.51
C LEU A 140 24.79 -12.08 41.36
N LEU A 141 25.92 -11.60 40.84
CA LEU A 141 26.65 -12.29 39.78
C LEU A 141 27.26 -13.62 40.26
N GLN A 142 27.76 -13.68 41.51
CA GLN A 142 28.29 -14.92 42.10
C GLN A 142 27.20 -16.00 42.25
N ARG A 143 25.96 -15.59 42.54
CA ARG A 143 24.80 -16.48 42.69
C ARG A 143 23.92 -16.58 41.43
N LYS A 144 24.42 -16.13 40.27
CA LYS A 144 23.72 -16.16 38.99
C LYS A 144 23.09 -17.52 38.65
N GLY A 145 23.82 -18.61 38.86
CA GLY A 145 23.33 -19.97 38.57
C GLY A 145 22.07 -20.34 39.37
N GLU A 146 22.01 -19.94 40.63
CA GLU A 146 20.84 -20.15 41.50
C GLU A 146 19.63 -19.36 41.00
N ILE A 147 19.85 -18.09 40.62
CA ILE A 147 18.80 -17.21 40.08
C ILE A 147 18.24 -17.77 38.77
N LEU A 148 19.11 -18.19 37.85
CA LEU A 148 18.71 -18.79 36.58
C LEU A 148 17.93 -20.09 36.77
N ASN A 149 18.37 -20.95 37.69
CA ASN A 149 17.67 -22.20 38.00
C ASN A 149 16.28 -21.94 38.57
N LEU A 150 16.15 -20.97 39.49
CA LEU A 150 14.86 -20.57 40.04
C LEU A 150 13.94 -20.01 38.95
N ALA A 151 14.42 -19.08 38.12
CA ALA A 151 13.64 -18.53 37.00
C ALA A 151 13.14 -19.63 36.06
N ASN A 152 14.01 -20.57 35.69
CA ASN A 152 13.68 -21.66 34.78
C ASN A 152 12.71 -22.69 35.40
N SER A 153 12.73 -22.88 36.73
CA SER A 153 11.80 -23.78 37.42
C SER A 153 10.33 -23.34 37.33
N LEU A 154 10.08 -22.04 37.12
CA LEU A 154 8.74 -21.48 37.00
C LEU A 154 8.08 -21.80 35.64
N HIS A 155 8.89 -22.12 34.61
CA HIS A 155 8.41 -22.40 33.26
C HIS A 155 9.09 -23.64 32.64
N PRO A 156 8.89 -24.85 33.22
CA PRO A 156 9.57 -26.07 32.77
C PRO A 156 9.26 -26.41 31.31
N ASN A 157 8.05 -26.12 30.83
CA ASN A 157 7.66 -26.35 29.44
C ASN A 157 8.44 -25.47 28.45
N MET A 158 8.81 -24.24 28.84
CA MET A 158 9.62 -23.35 27.99
C MET A 158 11.06 -23.88 27.91
N VAL A 159 11.62 -24.32 29.05
CA VAL A 159 12.94 -24.95 29.12
C VAL A 159 12.98 -26.24 28.30
N ALA A 160 11.94 -27.08 28.38
CA ALA A 160 11.83 -28.32 27.60
C ALA A 160 11.80 -28.07 26.08
N ARG A 161 11.33 -26.90 25.64
CA ARG A 161 11.37 -26.46 24.23
C ARG A 161 12.68 -25.77 23.86
N GLY A 162 13.67 -25.81 24.75
CA GLY A 162 14.99 -25.19 24.59
C GLY A 162 15.04 -23.71 24.96
N GLY A 163 13.94 -23.06 25.34
CA GLY A 163 13.91 -21.65 25.74
C GLY A 163 14.38 -21.41 27.17
N GLY A 164 13.83 -20.39 27.82
CA GLY A 164 14.04 -20.07 29.23
C GLY A 164 15.12 -19.02 29.48
N ALA A 165 15.38 -18.72 30.75
CA ALA A 165 16.42 -17.81 31.18
C ALA A 165 17.81 -18.37 30.81
N LYS A 166 18.55 -17.61 30.00
CA LYS A 166 19.86 -17.96 29.44
C LYS A 166 21.00 -17.27 30.19
N ASP A 167 20.78 -16.03 30.57
CA ASP A 167 21.82 -15.20 31.15
C ASP A 167 21.22 -14.20 32.16
N PHE A 168 22.07 -13.58 32.94
CA PHE A 168 21.75 -12.63 33.99
C PHE A 168 22.86 -11.58 34.07
N GLU A 169 22.47 -10.31 33.91
CA GLU A 169 23.36 -9.15 33.96
C GLU A 169 22.96 -8.22 35.09
N VAL A 170 23.88 -7.39 35.59
CA VAL A 170 23.60 -6.44 36.67
C VAL A 170 24.23 -5.09 36.39
N HIS A 171 23.38 -4.07 36.39
CA HIS A 171 23.72 -2.68 36.15
C HIS A 171 23.54 -1.86 37.42
N ILE A 172 24.38 -0.84 37.60
CA ILE A 172 24.24 0.14 38.67
C ILE A 172 23.98 1.47 37.98
N HIS A 173 22.85 2.09 38.30
CA HIS A 173 22.46 3.38 37.79
C HIS A 173 22.57 4.41 38.92
N PRO A 174 23.53 5.35 38.81
CA PRO A 174 23.66 6.42 39.78
C PRO A 174 22.37 7.25 39.85
N SER A 175 21.95 7.62 41.06
CA SER A 175 20.76 8.45 41.25
C SER A 175 20.98 9.45 42.36
N SER A 176 20.62 10.71 42.10
CA SER A 176 20.59 11.79 43.08
C SER A 176 19.26 11.86 43.84
N GLY A 177 18.32 10.96 43.57
CA GLY A 177 17.05 10.86 44.27
C GLY A 177 17.18 10.23 45.66
N GLN A 178 16.10 10.29 46.45
CA GLN A 178 16.06 9.80 47.83
C GLN A 178 16.43 8.32 47.99
N GLY A 179 16.20 7.48 46.97
CA GLY A 179 16.49 6.04 47.00
C GLY A 179 17.95 5.67 46.74
N GLY A 180 18.84 6.64 46.51
CA GLY A 180 20.24 6.39 46.16
C GLY A 180 20.42 5.61 44.86
N ASP A 181 21.65 5.14 44.62
CA ASP A 181 21.99 4.34 43.44
C ASP A 181 21.08 3.11 43.30
N MET A 182 20.60 2.88 42.07
CA MET A 182 19.73 1.75 41.76
C MET A 182 20.53 0.58 41.23
N VAL A 183 20.33 -0.61 41.79
CA VAL A 183 20.84 -1.86 41.21
C VAL A 183 19.73 -2.45 40.33
N VAL A 184 20.01 -2.62 39.05
CA VAL A 184 19.05 -3.18 38.09
C VAL A 184 19.61 -4.49 37.55
N ALA A 185 18.96 -5.59 37.89
CA ALA A 185 19.26 -6.91 37.38
C ALA A 185 18.47 -7.18 36.10
N HIS A 186 19.14 -7.68 35.07
CA HIS A 186 18.55 -8.10 33.81
C HIS A 186 18.56 -9.61 33.72
N LEU A 187 17.39 -10.22 33.54
CA LEU A 187 17.24 -11.62 33.18
C LEU A 187 17.08 -11.73 31.66
N LEU A 188 18.01 -12.42 30.99
CA LEU A 188 17.96 -12.62 29.55
C LEU A 188 17.23 -13.93 29.25
N VAL A 189 16.06 -13.84 28.61
CA VAL A 189 15.13 -14.97 28.45
C VAL A 189 14.89 -15.25 26.97
N ASP A 190 15.21 -16.47 26.53
CA ASP A 190 14.79 -16.98 25.22
C ASP A 190 13.32 -17.40 25.29
N THR A 191 12.46 -16.63 24.63
CA THR A 191 11.01 -16.86 24.65
C THR A 191 10.52 -17.65 23.44
N ARG A 192 11.45 -18.15 22.60
CA ARG A 192 11.18 -18.93 21.40
C ARG A 192 10.14 -18.21 20.51
N ASP A 193 9.05 -18.91 20.20
CA ASP A 193 8.00 -18.43 19.31
C ASP A 193 6.93 -17.57 20.00
N ALA A 194 6.98 -17.42 21.32
CA ALA A 194 6.09 -16.53 22.04
C ALA A 194 6.64 -15.09 22.01
N MET A 195 5.78 -14.08 22.05
CA MET A 195 6.23 -12.71 22.24
C MET A 195 7.02 -12.60 23.57
N GLY A 196 6.43 -13.10 24.66
CA GLY A 196 7.18 -13.44 25.89
C GLY A 196 6.98 -12.51 27.09
N ALA A 197 6.16 -11.46 26.99
CA ALA A 197 5.95 -10.50 28.09
C ALA A 197 5.54 -11.17 29.41
N ASN A 198 4.45 -11.93 29.41
CA ASN A 198 3.95 -12.62 30.62
C ASN A 198 4.98 -13.62 31.17
N LEU A 199 5.66 -14.36 30.30
CA LEU A 199 6.70 -15.32 30.68
C LEU A 199 7.84 -14.62 31.43
N VAL A 200 8.36 -13.54 30.88
CA VAL A 200 9.47 -12.78 31.46
C VAL A 200 9.05 -12.14 32.79
N ASN A 201 7.85 -11.57 32.85
CA ASN A 201 7.33 -10.95 34.07
C ASN A 201 7.18 -11.99 35.20
N THR A 202 6.61 -13.16 34.92
CA THR A 202 6.50 -14.24 35.91
C THR A 202 7.88 -14.71 36.38
N MET A 203 8.88 -14.80 35.49
CA MET A 203 10.25 -15.11 35.91
C MET A 203 10.83 -14.03 36.83
N CYS A 204 10.68 -12.75 36.47
CA CYS A 204 11.14 -11.63 37.29
C CYS A 204 10.47 -11.59 38.66
N GLU A 205 9.15 -11.85 38.71
CA GLU A 205 8.38 -11.96 39.95
C GLU A 205 8.86 -13.10 40.83
N GLY A 206 9.06 -14.29 40.25
CA GLY A 206 9.44 -15.47 41.03
C GLY A 206 10.87 -15.45 41.56
N VAL A 207 11.81 -14.75 40.90
CA VAL A 207 13.18 -14.58 41.43
C VAL A 207 13.35 -13.36 42.35
N ALA A 208 12.33 -12.51 42.48
CA ALA A 208 12.41 -11.24 43.17
C ALA A 208 12.91 -11.37 44.62
N SER A 209 12.30 -12.26 45.42
CA SER A 209 12.68 -12.44 46.83
C SER A 209 14.12 -12.95 47.01
N LEU A 210 14.60 -13.78 46.08
CA LEU A 210 15.99 -14.24 46.08
C LEU A 210 16.94 -13.09 45.76
N VAL A 211 16.64 -12.29 44.73
CA VAL A 211 17.41 -11.10 44.36
C VAL A 211 17.45 -10.09 45.50
N GLU A 212 16.31 -9.84 46.15
CA GLU A 212 16.18 -8.94 47.31
C GLU A 212 17.09 -9.36 48.47
N THR A 213 17.07 -10.66 48.80
CA THR A 213 17.89 -11.25 49.87
C THR A 213 19.39 -11.14 49.56
N ILE A 214 19.79 -11.42 48.31
CA ILE A 214 21.21 -11.38 47.90
C ILE A 214 21.73 -9.94 47.88
N ALA A 215 20.91 -9.00 47.41
CA ALA A 215 21.30 -7.61 47.25
C ALA A 215 21.26 -6.81 48.56
N GLU A 216 20.64 -7.33 49.62
CA GLU A 216 20.40 -6.63 50.90
C GLU A 216 19.71 -5.27 50.66
N GLY A 217 18.70 -5.26 49.79
CA GLY A 217 17.93 -4.07 49.41
C GLY A 217 16.44 -4.37 49.29
N LYS A 218 15.70 -3.50 48.58
CA LYS A 218 14.26 -3.65 48.36
C LYS A 218 13.93 -3.76 46.87
N VAL A 219 13.22 -4.83 46.47
CA VAL A 219 12.78 -4.99 45.08
C VAL A 219 11.52 -4.18 44.80
N PHE A 220 11.53 -3.40 43.71
CA PHE A 220 10.41 -2.55 43.32
C PHE A 220 9.76 -2.99 42.00
N LEU A 221 10.40 -2.75 40.86
CA LEU A 221 9.90 -3.18 39.55
C LEU A 221 10.39 -4.57 39.17
N ARG A 222 9.52 -5.34 38.51
CA ARG A 222 9.74 -6.70 37.98
C ARG A 222 9.03 -6.81 36.63
N ILE A 223 9.65 -6.29 35.59
CA ILE A 223 8.96 -6.04 34.33
C ILE A 223 9.90 -6.23 33.15
N LEU A 224 9.39 -6.73 32.02
CA LEU A 224 10.16 -6.74 30.78
C LEU A 224 10.59 -5.33 30.33
N SER A 225 11.68 -5.28 29.55
CA SER A 225 12.05 -4.11 28.75
C SER A 225 11.53 -4.26 27.32
N ASN A 226 10.89 -3.21 26.79
CA ASN A 226 10.49 -3.13 25.38
C ASN A 226 11.63 -2.66 24.46
N LEU A 227 12.75 -2.18 25.02
CA LEU A 227 13.99 -2.06 24.24
C LEU A 227 14.55 -3.48 24.05
N THR A 228 14.09 -4.14 22.99
CA THR A 228 14.39 -5.55 22.69
C THR A 228 15.69 -5.70 21.88
N ASP A 229 16.74 -5.00 22.30
CA ASP A 229 18.03 -4.91 21.61
C ASP A 229 18.86 -6.21 21.54
N ARG A 230 18.37 -7.29 22.17
CA ARG A 230 18.93 -8.65 22.03
C ARG A 230 18.23 -9.49 20.95
N ALA A 231 17.08 -9.03 20.46
CA ALA A 231 16.30 -9.65 19.38
C ALA A 231 16.37 -8.77 18.12
N MET A 232 17.55 -8.72 17.50
CA MET A 232 17.86 -7.85 16.36
C MET A 232 17.53 -8.55 15.05
N VAL A 233 17.00 -7.77 14.10
CA VAL A 233 16.82 -8.16 12.71
C VAL A 233 17.65 -7.24 11.83
N LYS A 234 18.36 -7.83 10.88
CA LYS A 234 19.14 -7.11 9.88
C LYS A 234 18.71 -7.51 8.47
N ALA A 235 18.08 -6.58 7.76
CA ALA A 235 17.64 -6.79 6.39
C ALA A 235 18.54 -6.02 5.41
N ARG A 236 18.75 -6.60 4.23
CA ARG A 236 19.59 -6.04 3.16
C ARG A 236 18.92 -6.21 1.81
N VAL A 237 19.18 -5.27 0.90
CA VAL A 237 18.75 -5.35 -0.50
C VAL A 237 19.83 -4.72 -1.39
N SER A 238 20.03 -5.30 -2.58
CA SER A 238 20.79 -4.68 -3.67
C SER A 238 19.84 -4.44 -4.83
N ILE A 239 19.87 -3.22 -5.39
CA ILE A 239 19.00 -2.84 -6.51
C ILE A 239 19.87 -2.33 -7.68
N PRO A 240 19.89 -3.05 -8.82
CA PRO A 240 20.61 -2.60 -10.00
C PRO A 240 20.05 -1.28 -10.55
N LEU A 241 20.92 -0.44 -11.12
CA LEU A 241 20.55 0.87 -11.69
C LEU A 241 19.43 0.78 -12.73
N ALA A 242 19.46 -0.25 -13.59
CA ALA A 242 18.44 -0.49 -14.59
C ALA A 242 17.02 -0.67 -14.01
N ALA A 243 16.91 -1.14 -12.77
CA ALA A 243 15.62 -1.31 -12.08
C ALA A 243 15.16 -0.03 -11.35
N LEU A 244 16.04 0.97 -11.20
CA LEU A 244 15.72 2.26 -10.60
C LEU A 244 15.18 3.25 -11.61
N ALA A 245 15.71 3.22 -12.84
CA ALA A 245 15.34 4.10 -13.93
C ALA A 245 13.84 4.04 -14.28
N GLY A 246 13.27 5.18 -14.66
CA GLY A 246 11.88 5.25 -15.09
C GLY A 246 11.30 6.66 -14.97
N ARG A 247 10.21 6.91 -15.72
CA ARG A 247 9.45 8.17 -15.70
C ARG A 247 10.31 9.43 -15.90
N GLY A 248 11.34 9.32 -16.76
CA GLY A 248 12.24 10.43 -17.08
C GLY A 248 13.43 10.60 -16.14
N PHE A 249 13.56 9.78 -15.09
CA PHE A 249 14.73 9.76 -14.21
C PHE A 249 15.69 8.64 -14.60
N ASP A 250 16.98 8.96 -14.64
CA ASP A 250 18.02 7.95 -14.78
C ASP A 250 18.23 7.18 -13.46
N GLY A 251 18.81 5.98 -13.54
CA GLY A 251 19.00 5.14 -12.36
C GLY A 251 20.00 5.71 -11.34
N GLU A 252 20.97 6.50 -11.79
CA GLU A 252 22.02 7.07 -10.94
C GLU A 252 21.49 8.24 -10.11
N GLN A 253 20.73 9.14 -10.73
CA GLN A 253 19.99 10.21 -10.09
C GLN A 253 19.07 9.68 -8.99
N VAL A 254 18.33 8.59 -9.27
CA VAL A 254 17.46 7.97 -8.27
C VAL A 254 18.27 7.37 -7.13
N ARG A 255 19.35 6.63 -7.42
CA ARG A 255 20.25 6.06 -6.39
C ARG A 255 20.82 7.16 -5.50
N ASP A 256 21.45 8.16 -6.10
CA ASP A 256 22.18 9.20 -5.39
C ASP A 256 21.21 10.11 -4.61
N GLY A 257 20.02 10.37 -5.15
CA GLY A 257 18.93 11.03 -4.44
C GLY A 257 18.48 10.24 -3.20
N ILE A 258 18.33 8.92 -3.29
CA ILE A 258 17.96 8.08 -2.15
C ILE A 258 19.04 8.12 -1.06
N ILE A 259 20.31 8.05 -1.44
CA ILE A 259 21.45 8.13 -0.51
C ILE A 259 21.43 9.49 0.20
N LEU A 260 21.30 10.59 -0.54
CA LEU A 260 21.24 11.94 0.03
C LEU A 260 20.02 12.13 0.96
N ALA A 261 18.86 11.57 0.60
CA ALA A 261 17.68 11.62 1.45
C ALA A 261 17.85 10.80 2.75
N ASN A 262 18.62 9.71 2.71
CA ASN A 262 18.98 8.93 3.90
C ASN A 262 20.00 9.68 4.78
N GLU A 263 20.97 10.38 4.19
CA GLU A 263 21.88 11.26 4.92
C GLU A 263 21.10 12.36 5.66
N PHE A 264 20.14 13.00 5.00
CA PHE A 264 19.27 14.00 5.65
C PHE A 264 18.52 13.39 6.85
N ALA A 265 17.95 12.21 6.71
CA ALA A 265 17.30 11.49 7.81
C ALA A 265 18.27 11.02 8.91
N SER A 266 19.58 10.97 8.62
CA SER A 266 20.59 10.54 9.58
C SER A 266 21.16 11.70 10.40
N VAL A 267 20.91 12.95 10.01
CA VAL A 267 21.42 14.15 10.72
C VAL A 267 20.31 15.03 11.31
N ASP A 268 19.11 15.00 10.74
CA ASP A 268 17.98 15.80 11.22
C ASP A 268 16.89 14.91 11.87
N PRO A 269 16.67 15.02 13.20
CA PRO A 269 15.60 14.28 13.90
C PRO A 269 14.20 14.49 13.33
N TYR A 270 13.88 15.68 12.79
CA TYR A 270 12.57 15.94 12.18
C TYR A 270 12.35 15.07 10.95
N ARG A 271 13.38 14.95 10.10
CA ARG A 271 13.35 14.04 8.96
C ARG A 271 13.40 12.59 9.39
N ALA A 272 14.26 12.24 10.35
CA ALA A 272 14.39 10.89 10.90
C ALA A 272 13.05 10.34 11.40
N ALA A 273 12.24 11.17 12.08
CA ALA A 273 10.92 10.77 12.56
C ALA A 273 10.01 10.33 11.41
N THR A 274 9.93 11.14 10.36
CA THR A 274 9.12 10.83 9.15
C THR A 274 9.68 9.63 8.39
N HIS A 275 11.00 9.52 8.31
CA HIS A 275 11.70 8.41 7.66
C HIS A 275 11.41 7.07 8.35
N ASN A 276 11.49 7.05 9.68
CA ASN A 276 11.23 5.85 10.48
C ASN A 276 9.74 5.53 10.52
N LYS A 277 8.83 6.52 10.58
CA LYS A 277 7.38 6.29 10.39
C LYS A 277 7.10 5.54 9.09
N GLY A 278 7.81 5.89 8.01
CA GLY A 278 7.74 5.17 6.74
C GLY A 278 8.10 3.69 6.85
N ILE A 279 9.10 3.32 7.66
CA ILE A 279 9.44 1.91 7.95
C ILE A 279 8.27 1.23 8.68
N MET A 280 7.77 1.90 9.72
CA MET A 280 6.76 1.35 10.62
C MET A 280 5.39 1.16 9.94
N ASN A 281 5.05 2.01 8.95
CA ASN A 281 3.88 1.79 8.08
C ASN A 281 3.79 0.37 7.51
N GLY A 282 4.93 -0.24 7.16
CA GLY A 282 4.99 -1.62 6.69
C GLY A 282 5.01 -2.63 7.83
N ILE A 283 5.88 -2.41 8.82
CA ILE A 283 6.07 -3.32 9.96
C ILE A 283 4.78 -3.49 10.76
N ASP A 284 4.12 -2.40 11.11
CA ASP A 284 2.89 -2.39 11.92
C ASP A 284 1.72 -3.03 11.18
N ALA A 285 1.65 -2.85 9.86
CA ALA A 285 0.64 -3.51 9.05
C ALA A 285 0.76 -5.04 9.10
N VAL A 286 2.00 -5.56 9.15
CA VAL A 286 2.24 -7.00 9.36
C VAL A 286 1.99 -7.39 10.81
N ALA A 287 2.37 -6.53 11.78
CA ALA A 287 2.15 -6.79 13.21
C ALA A 287 0.66 -6.97 13.51
N LEU A 288 -0.17 -6.03 13.03
CA LEU A 288 -1.63 -6.10 13.08
C LEU A 288 -2.17 -7.35 12.39
N ALA A 289 -1.75 -7.62 11.16
CA ALA A 289 -2.21 -8.77 10.38
C ALA A 289 -1.91 -10.10 11.06
N THR A 290 -0.82 -10.15 11.83
CA THR A 290 -0.35 -11.33 12.54
C THR A 290 -0.65 -11.29 14.04
N GLY A 291 -1.43 -10.32 14.53
CA GLY A 291 -1.87 -10.21 15.93
C GLY A 291 -0.76 -9.94 16.95
N ASN A 292 0.36 -9.36 16.53
CA ASN A 292 1.45 -8.93 17.38
C ASN A 292 1.19 -7.54 17.98
N ASP A 293 1.79 -7.26 19.15
CA ASP A 293 1.70 -5.95 19.80
C ASP A 293 2.61 -4.94 19.07
N TRP A 294 2.00 -4.12 18.20
CA TRP A 294 2.74 -3.10 17.47
C TRP A 294 3.31 -2.00 18.37
N ARG A 295 2.74 -1.74 19.56
CA ARG A 295 3.25 -0.69 20.47
C ARG A 295 4.60 -1.10 21.05
N ALA A 296 4.76 -2.38 21.38
CA ALA A 296 6.04 -2.90 21.85
C ALA A 296 7.12 -2.83 20.76
N ILE A 297 6.75 -3.13 19.51
CA ILE A 297 7.65 -3.03 18.36
C ILE A 297 8.06 -1.57 18.12
N GLU A 298 7.09 -0.65 18.06
CA GLU A 298 7.31 0.78 17.89
C GLU A 298 8.22 1.35 18.99
N ALA A 299 7.93 1.05 20.25
CA ALA A 299 8.74 1.50 21.39
C ALA A 299 10.20 1.03 21.28
N GLY A 300 10.41 -0.25 20.94
CA GLY A 300 11.76 -0.80 20.75
C GLY A 300 12.48 -0.15 19.57
N ALA A 301 11.82 -0.03 18.42
CA ALA A 301 12.38 0.54 17.20
C ALA A 301 12.80 2.01 17.39
N HIS A 302 11.92 2.82 17.96
CA HIS A 302 12.18 4.24 18.18
C HIS A 302 13.19 4.51 19.29
N ALA A 303 13.21 3.70 20.36
CA ALA A 303 14.26 3.78 21.37
C ALA A 303 15.64 3.39 20.78
N TRP A 304 15.68 2.38 19.92
CA TRP A 304 16.91 1.98 19.21
C TRP A 304 17.40 3.06 18.24
N ALA A 305 16.49 3.74 17.54
CA ALA A 305 16.83 4.89 16.70
C ALA A 305 17.47 6.05 17.48
N ALA A 306 17.23 6.13 18.81
CA ALA A 306 17.79 7.13 19.72
C ALA A 306 19.02 6.67 20.51
N ARG A 307 19.57 5.48 20.25
CA ARG A 307 20.70 4.91 21.03
C ARG A 307 22.02 5.69 20.92
N GLY A 308 22.15 6.52 19.89
CA GLY A 308 23.33 7.32 19.61
C GLY A 308 23.31 8.67 20.33
N SER A 309 23.95 9.68 19.74
CA SER A 309 23.94 11.06 20.25
C SER A 309 22.60 11.78 20.02
N HIS A 310 21.83 11.36 19.02
CA HIS A 310 20.49 11.86 18.73
C HIS A 310 19.65 10.78 18.04
N TYR A 311 18.36 11.06 17.90
CA TYR A 311 17.43 10.22 17.15
C TYR A 311 17.75 10.28 15.65
N ALA A 312 17.95 9.13 15.01
CA ALA A 312 18.43 9.02 13.63
C ALA A 312 17.69 7.95 12.80
N SER A 313 18.03 7.83 11.52
CA SER A 313 17.49 6.80 10.61
C SER A 313 17.81 5.38 11.07
N LEU A 314 16.83 4.48 10.96
CA LEU A 314 17.02 3.04 11.18
C LEU A 314 17.63 2.31 9.97
N THR A 315 17.68 2.97 8.81
CA THR A 315 18.23 2.39 7.57
C THR A 315 19.50 3.10 7.12
N GLN A 316 20.31 2.41 6.35
CA GLN A 316 21.43 2.99 5.62
C GLN A 316 21.28 2.67 4.14
N TRP A 317 21.45 3.69 3.31
CA TRP A 317 21.47 3.57 1.85
C TRP A 317 22.83 4.02 1.33
N THR A 318 23.48 3.16 0.54
CA THR A 318 24.85 3.39 0.06
C THR A 318 25.00 2.94 -1.40
N ARG A 319 26.09 3.36 -2.03
CA ARG A 319 26.45 2.94 -3.39
C ARG A 319 27.30 1.66 -3.32
N GLY A 320 26.91 0.64 -4.07
CA GLY A 320 27.71 -0.57 -4.27
C GLY A 320 28.88 -0.35 -5.23
N GLU A 321 29.87 -1.24 -5.17
CA GLU A 321 31.06 -1.18 -6.05
C GLU A 321 30.70 -1.29 -7.53
N ASP A 322 29.65 -2.04 -7.86
CA ASP A 322 29.08 -2.20 -9.20
C ASP A 322 28.14 -1.03 -9.61
N GLY A 323 28.01 -0.02 -8.75
CA GLY A 323 27.12 1.13 -8.93
C GLY A 323 25.68 0.89 -8.52
N SER A 324 25.32 -0.31 -8.02
CA SER A 324 23.98 -0.59 -7.48
C SER A 324 23.64 0.25 -6.25
N LEU A 325 22.34 0.33 -5.92
CA LEU A 325 21.87 0.89 -4.66
C LEU A 325 21.81 -0.23 -3.61
N LEU A 326 22.55 -0.07 -2.51
CA LEU A 326 22.56 -0.99 -1.38
C LEU A 326 21.75 -0.40 -0.23
N GLY A 327 20.75 -1.13 0.25
CA GLY A 327 19.95 -0.77 1.42
C GLY A 327 20.17 -1.73 2.57
N GLN A 328 20.21 -1.21 3.78
CA GLN A 328 20.28 -1.98 5.02
C GLN A 328 19.30 -1.42 6.07
N LEU A 329 18.64 -2.31 6.82
CA LEU A 329 17.86 -1.99 8.02
C LEU A 329 18.40 -2.80 9.19
N GLU A 330 18.55 -2.19 10.36
CA GLU A 330 18.87 -2.87 11.61
C GLU A 330 17.96 -2.39 12.74
N ILE A 331 17.13 -3.28 13.25
CA ILE A 331 16.01 -2.93 14.14
C ILE A 331 15.76 -4.03 15.18
N PRO A 332 15.49 -3.69 16.45
CA PRO A 332 14.99 -4.66 17.43
C PRO A 332 13.56 -5.04 17.08
N LEU A 333 13.29 -6.34 16.93
CA LEU A 333 12.00 -6.81 16.45
C LEU A 333 11.67 -8.15 17.10
N LYS A 334 11.11 -8.07 18.32
CA LYS A 334 10.55 -9.24 19.01
C LYS A 334 9.08 -9.40 18.70
N VAL A 335 8.75 -10.53 18.07
CA VAL A 335 7.37 -10.95 17.75
C VAL A 335 7.12 -12.38 18.23
N GLY A 336 5.88 -12.83 18.08
CA GLY A 336 5.46 -14.20 18.34
C GLY A 336 4.55 -14.75 17.25
N ILE A 337 4.52 -16.08 17.15
CA ILE A 337 3.56 -16.84 16.34
C ILE A 337 2.68 -17.76 17.21
N VAL A 338 2.87 -17.71 18.54
CA VAL A 338 2.04 -18.40 19.54
C VAL A 338 1.69 -17.48 20.72
N GLY A 339 0.51 -17.66 21.31
CA GLY A 339 0.03 -16.88 22.46
C GLY A 339 -1.49 -16.69 22.43
N GLY A 340 -2.07 -16.30 23.58
CA GLY A 340 -3.52 -16.13 23.73
C GLY A 340 -4.14 -15.16 22.71
N PRO A 341 -3.64 -13.91 22.58
CA PRO A 341 -4.18 -12.93 21.63
C PRO A 341 -4.09 -13.36 20.16
N LEU A 342 -3.09 -14.20 19.82
CA LEU A 342 -2.87 -14.73 18.47
C LEU A 342 -3.87 -15.83 18.10
N GLN A 343 -4.42 -16.52 19.10
CA GLN A 343 -5.38 -17.62 18.91
C GLN A 343 -6.84 -17.17 19.01
N SER A 344 -7.12 -16.02 19.64
CA SER A 344 -8.49 -15.53 19.86
C SER A 344 -9.12 -14.89 18.63
N ASN A 345 -8.32 -14.41 17.67
CA ASN A 345 -8.79 -13.80 16.42
C ASN A 345 -8.61 -14.77 15.23
N PRO A 346 -9.70 -15.27 14.61
CA PRO A 346 -9.61 -16.22 13.50
C PRO A 346 -8.87 -15.66 12.28
N THR A 347 -8.96 -14.36 12.02
CA THR A 347 -8.25 -13.68 10.92
C THR A 347 -6.74 -13.74 11.12
N VAL A 348 -6.25 -13.55 12.34
CA VAL A 348 -4.81 -13.65 12.67
C VAL A 348 -4.28 -15.05 12.40
N GLY A 349 -4.98 -16.08 12.88
CA GLY A 349 -4.58 -17.47 12.64
C GLY A 349 -4.54 -17.82 11.15
N MET A 350 -5.50 -17.33 10.37
CA MET A 350 -5.53 -17.49 8.92
C MET A 350 -4.36 -16.77 8.24
N ASN A 351 -4.08 -15.52 8.63
CA ASN A 351 -2.98 -14.72 8.07
C ASN A 351 -1.61 -15.36 8.34
N LEU A 352 -1.38 -15.90 9.54
CA LEU A 352 -0.15 -16.66 9.84
C LEU A 352 -0.01 -17.92 8.97
N ARG A 353 -1.11 -18.65 8.72
CA ARG A 353 -1.10 -19.81 7.81
C ARG A 353 -0.83 -19.42 6.36
N LEU A 354 -1.41 -18.31 5.90
CA LEU A 354 -1.20 -17.74 4.57
C LEU A 354 0.25 -17.31 4.38
N LEU A 355 0.79 -16.56 5.34
CA LEU A 355 2.18 -16.11 5.32
C LEU A 355 3.15 -17.30 5.38
N GLY A 356 2.80 -18.34 6.13
CA GLY A 356 3.49 -19.62 6.11
C GLY A 356 4.84 -19.63 6.82
N VAL A 357 5.07 -18.71 7.76
CA VAL A 357 6.23 -18.73 8.65
C VAL A 357 6.18 -19.92 9.61
N SER A 358 7.36 -20.39 10.00
CA SER A 358 7.59 -21.57 10.84
C SER A 358 8.14 -21.23 12.22
N SER A 359 8.64 -20.00 12.41
CA SER A 359 9.13 -19.50 13.69
C SER A 359 8.88 -17.99 13.83
N ALA A 360 8.93 -17.49 15.06
CA ALA A 360 8.86 -16.05 15.31
C ALA A 360 10.08 -15.30 14.75
N ARG A 361 11.24 -15.94 14.64
CA ARG A 361 12.42 -15.36 13.97
C ARG A 361 12.18 -15.14 12.49
N GLU A 362 11.60 -16.13 11.81
CA GLU A 362 11.26 -16.00 10.40
C GLU A 362 10.20 -14.91 10.17
N LEU A 363 9.21 -14.79 11.07
CA LEU A 363 8.28 -13.64 11.04
C LEU A 363 9.01 -12.31 11.20
N ALA A 364 9.97 -12.24 12.14
CA ALA A 364 10.72 -11.02 12.38
C ALA A 364 11.57 -10.62 11.16
N GLU A 365 12.18 -11.59 10.49
CA GLU A 365 12.92 -11.41 9.24
C GLU A 365 12.02 -10.90 8.11
N VAL A 366 10.81 -11.47 7.98
CA VAL A 366 9.81 -10.98 7.03
C VAL A 366 9.45 -9.51 7.31
N MET A 367 9.22 -9.15 8.57
CA MET A 367 8.91 -7.78 8.96
C MET A 367 10.08 -6.83 8.69
N GLY A 368 11.32 -7.26 8.91
CA GLY A 368 12.53 -6.50 8.54
C GLY A 368 12.60 -6.22 7.04
N ALA A 369 12.36 -7.21 6.19
CA ALA A 369 12.30 -7.02 4.74
C ALA A 369 11.18 -6.03 4.33
N VAL A 370 10.00 -6.15 4.95
CA VAL A 370 8.87 -5.25 4.71
C VAL A 370 9.21 -3.82 5.11
N GLY A 371 9.82 -3.61 6.28
CA GLY A 371 10.25 -2.29 6.73
C GLY A 371 11.25 -1.63 5.77
N LEU A 372 12.25 -2.39 5.32
CA LEU A 372 13.23 -1.89 4.34
C LEU A 372 12.59 -1.60 2.97
N ALA A 373 11.69 -2.46 2.50
CA ALA A 373 10.94 -2.25 1.26
C ALA A 373 10.06 -1.00 1.32
N GLN A 374 9.38 -0.78 2.45
CA GLN A 374 8.52 0.38 2.62
C GLN A 374 9.32 1.67 2.62
N ASN A 375 10.45 1.67 3.34
CA ASN A 375 11.38 2.79 3.33
C ASN A 375 11.90 3.13 1.93
N PHE A 376 12.36 2.12 1.18
CA PHE A 376 12.77 2.29 -0.21
C PHE A 376 11.66 2.93 -1.05
N SER A 377 10.43 2.43 -0.94
CA SER A 377 9.30 2.93 -1.72
C SER A 377 9.00 4.41 -1.43
N ALA A 378 9.07 4.81 -0.15
CA ALA A 378 8.78 6.16 0.30
C ALA A 378 9.86 7.14 -0.16
N ILE A 379 11.14 6.79 0.01
CA ILE A 379 12.24 7.66 -0.41
C ILE A 379 12.31 7.76 -1.93
N LYS A 380 12.17 6.64 -2.65
CA LYS A 380 12.13 6.65 -4.12
C LYS A 380 11.05 7.60 -4.64
N ALA A 381 9.85 7.57 -4.07
CA ALA A 381 8.78 8.49 -4.46
C ALA A 381 9.11 9.96 -4.18
N LEU A 382 9.80 10.26 -3.07
CA LEU A 382 10.19 11.63 -2.70
C LEU A 382 11.27 12.22 -3.62
N VAL A 383 12.20 11.39 -4.11
CA VAL A 383 13.32 11.86 -4.95
C VAL A 383 12.99 11.91 -6.45
N THR A 384 11.84 11.37 -6.86
CA THR A 384 11.38 11.42 -8.26
C THR A 384 10.22 12.40 -8.47
N GLU A 385 8.98 11.95 -8.27
CA GLU A 385 7.77 12.66 -8.70
C GLU A 385 7.03 13.34 -7.53
N GLY A 386 7.50 13.14 -6.29
CA GLY A 386 6.77 13.50 -5.09
C GLY A 386 5.59 12.55 -4.81
N ILE A 387 5.15 12.49 -3.55
CA ILE A 387 4.14 11.51 -3.09
C ILE A 387 2.73 11.81 -3.64
N GLN A 388 2.44 13.07 -4.01
CA GLN A 388 1.07 13.55 -4.19
C GLN A 388 0.33 12.94 -5.40
N GLN A 389 0.96 12.85 -6.58
CA GLN A 389 0.25 12.43 -7.80
C GLN A 389 -0.33 11.01 -7.73
N GLY A 390 0.38 10.05 -7.14
CA GLY A 390 -0.12 8.66 -6.99
C GLY A 390 -1.05 8.45 -5.79
N HIS A 391 -0.86 9.22 -4.72
CA HIS A 391 -1.64 9.11 -3.48
C HIS A 391 -3.06 9.68 -3.63
N MET A 392 -3.23 10.69 -4.50
CA MET A 392 -4.49 11.40 -4.72
C MET A 392 -5.64 10.48 -5.16
N THR A 393 -5.40 9.53 -6.08
CA THR A 393 -6.48 8.64 -6.55
C THR A 393 -7.02 7.74 -5.44
N LEU A 394 -6.13 7.14 -4.63
CA LEU A 394 -6.55 6.29 -3.52
C LEU A 394 -7.13 7.08 -2.34
N HIS A 395 -6.61 8.29 -2.10
CA HIS A 395 -7.19 9.22 -1.13
C HIS A 395 -8.61 9.64 -1.54
N ALA A 396 -8.83 9.96 -2.82
CA ALA A 396 -10.15 10.28 -3.34
C ALA A 396 -11.15 9.13 -3.14
N ARG A 397 -10.75 7.88 -3.42
CA ARG A 397 -11.58 6.70 -3.13
C ARG A 397 -11.99 6.61 -1.67
N SER A 398 -11.06 6.86 -0.75
CA SER A 398 -11.34 6.82 0.69
C SER A 398 -12.31 7.92 1.10
N VAL A 399 -12.16 9.12 0.53
CA VAL A 399 -13.07 10.25 0.75
C VAL A 399 -14.47 9.99 0.21
N VAL A 400 -14.58 9.39 -0.98
CA VAL A 400 -15.87 9.00 -1.57
C VAL A 400 -16.57 7.90 -0.77
N ALA A 401 -15.81 6.92 -0.25
CA ALA A 401 -16.34 5.92 0.67
C ALA A 401 -16.86 6.55 1.96
N ALA A 402 -16.08 7.44 2.57
CA ALA A 402 -16.48 8.17 3.78
C ALA A 402 -17.69 9.09 3.57
N ALA A 403 -17.89 9.57 2.33
CA ALA A 403 -19.05 10.33 1.93
C ALA A 403 -20.32 9.47 1.74
N GLY A 404 -20.19 8.14 1.71
CA GLY A 404 -21.31 7.20 1.64
C GLY A 404 -21.77 6.88 0.22
N ALA A 405 -20.91 7.02 -0.79
CA ALA A 405 -21.29 6.71 -2.18
C ALA A 405 -21.69 5.23 -2.34
N ARG A 406 -22.81 4.98 -3.01
CA ARG A 406 -23.28 3.63 -3.33
C ARG A 406 -22.38 2.99 -4.41
N PRO A 407 -22.22 1.65 -4.45
CA PRO A 407 -21.32 0.96 -5.38
C PRO A 407 -21.52 1.34 -6.85
N GLU A 408 -22.75 1.65 -7.27
CA GLU A 408 -23.12 1.97 -8.65
C GLU A 408 -22.57 3.33 -9.11
N ILE A 409 -22.44 4.27 -8.18
CA ILE A 409 -21.99 5.65 -8.45
C ILE A 409 -20.57 5.91 -7.95
N PHE A 410 -20.01 4.99 -7.17
CA PHE A 410 -18.73 5.14 -6.48
C PHE A 410 -17.60 5.60 -7.40
N GLU A 411 -17.38 4.87 -8.50
CA GLU A 411 -16.29 5.20 -9.45
C GLU A 411 -16.54 6.57 -10.11
N THR A 412 -17.78 6.87 -10.49
CA THR A 412 -18.15 8.17 -11.07
C THR A 412 -17.88 9.34 -10.10
N VAL A 413 -18.20 9.16 -8.82
CA VAL A 413 -17.95 10.19 -7.79
C VAL A 413 -16.46 10.33 -7.52
N VAL A 414 -15.69 9.23 -7.50
CA VAL A 414 -14.23 9.27 -7.36
C VAL A 414 -13.60 10.07 -8.49
N ASP A 415 -13.99 9.80 -9.73
CA ASP A 415 -13.44 10.50 -10.89
C ASP A 415 -13.77 11.99 -10.83
N ARG A 416 -15.03 12.35 -10.58
CA ARG A 416 -15.44 13.76 -10.44
C ARG A 416 -14.75 14.49 -9.27
N LEU A 417 -14.46 13.77 -8.18
CA LEU A 417 -13.75 14.33 -7.03
C LEU A 417 -12.26 14.56 -7.32
N ILE A 418 -11.65 13.73 -8.17
CA ILE A 418 -10.28 13.94 -8.65
C ILE A 418 -10.26 15.11 -9.65
N GLU A 419 -11.22 15.14 -10.59
CA GLU A 419 -11.39 16.22 -11.57
C GLU A 419 -11.59 17.58 -10.90
N SER A 420 -12.30 17.63 -9.76
CA SER A 420 -12.55 18.89 -9.03
C SER A 420 -11.29 19.46 -8.36
N GLY A 421 -10.25 18.65 -8.15
CA GLY A 421 -9.07 19.01 -7.34
C GLY A 421 -9.36 19.16 -5.83
N GLU A 422 -10.62 19.10 -5.41
CA GLU A 422 -11.08 19.31 -4.04
C GLU A 422 -11.47 17.97 -3.39
N ILE A 423 -10.45 17.20 -3.01
CA ILE A 423 -10.62 15.88 -2.38
C ILE A 423 -11.06 16.04 -0.91
N LYS A 424 -12.32 16.42 -0.70
CA LYS A 424 -12.94 16.62 0.63
C LYS A 424 -14.28 15.89 0.72
N VAL A 425 -14.63 15.41 1.92
CA VAL A 425 -15.86 14.63 2.15
C VAL A 425 -17.12 15.42 1.78
N TRP A 426 -17.15 16.73 2.07
CA TRP A 426 -18.28 17.59 1.70
C TRP A 426 -18.45 17.69 0.18
N LYS A 427 -17.33 17.78 -0.58
CA LYS A 427 -17.36 17.83 -2.05
C LYS A 427 -17.80 16.49 -2.62
N ALA A 428 -17.35 15.39 -2.02
CA ALA A 428 -17.81 14.06 -2.39
C ALA A 428 -19.32 13.87 -2.14
N ARG A 429 -19.88 14.43 -1.05
CA ARG A 429 -21.34 14.44 -0.80
C ARG A 429 -22.11 15.26 -1.84
N GLU A 430 -21.63 16.46 -2.17
CA GLU A 430 -22.21 17.27 -3.25
C GLU A 430 -22.21 16.51 -4.58
N LEU A 431 -21.11 15.80 -4.88
CA LEU A 431 -21.01 14.99 -6.09
C LEU A 431 -21.93 13.76 -6.05
N ILE A 432 -22.11 13.11 -4.90
CA ILE A 432 -23.09 12.02 -4.72
C ILE A 432 -24.50 12.52 -5.02
N GLU A 433 -24.91 13.64 -4.41
CA GLU A 433 -26.22 14.26 -4.65
C GLU A 433 -26.40 14.61 -6.11
N SER A 434 -25.39 15.20 -6.76
CA SER A 434 -25.42 15.54 -8.19
C SER A 434 -25.56 14.33 -9.13
N VAL A 435 -25.17 13.15 -8.68
CA VAL A 435 -25.25 11.90 -9.45
C VAL A 435 -26.53 11.13 -9.12
N ASP A 436 -27.09 11.32 -7.92
CA ASP A 436 -28.32 10.66 -7.45
C ASP A 436 -29.62 11.30 -7.96
N VAL A 437 -29.60 12.55 -8.45
CA VAL A 437 -30.81 13.15 -9.07
C VAL A 437 -31.14 12.43 -10.38
N PRO A 438 -32.29 11.72 -10.49
CA PRO A 438 -32.80 11.27 -11.78
C PRO A 438 -33.08 12.50 -12.64
N ARG A 439 -32.81 12.40 -13.95
CA ARG A 439 -33.01 13.49 -14.93
C ARG A 439 -34.50 13.81 -15.22
N VAL A 440 -35.34 13.84 -14.20
CA VAL A 440 -36.78 14.11 -14.24
C VAL A 440 -37.08 15.02 -13.05
N GLU A 441 -37.67 16.20 -13.29
CA GLU A 441 -38.16 17.17 -12.29
C GLU A 441 -37.16 18.18 -11.66
N ALA A 442 -36.28 18.78 -12.46
CA ALA A 442 -35.63 20.06 -12.10
C ALA A 442 -35.93 21.20 -13.10
N ALA A 443 -37.11 21.16 -13.72
CA ALA A 443 -37.54 22.13 -14.74
C ALA A 443 -38.66 23.09 -14.29
N ALA A 444 -39.12 23.04 -13.03
CA ALA A 444 -40.37 23.72 -12.67
C ALA A 444 -40.28 24.92 -11.70
N GLU A 445 -39.23 25.12 -10.90
CA GLU A 445 -39.30 26.13 -9.82
C GLU A 445 -38.09 27.08 -9.69
N THR A 446 -37.24 27.16 -10.71
CA THR A 446 -36.20 28.21 -10.78
C THR A 446 -36.36 29.07 -12.02
N SER A 447 -37.62 29.32 -12.42
CA SER A 447 -37.97 30.10 -13.62
C SER A 447 -38.18 31.59 -13.37
N ALA A 448 -37.69 32.18 -12.27
CA ALA A 448 -37.99 33.58 -11.94
C ALA A 448 -36.79 34.52 -11.78
N GLN A 449 -35.55 34.05 -11.62
CA GLN A 449 -34.40 34.95 -11.38
C GLN A 449 -33.07 34.47 -11.97
N SER A 450 -33.02 34.22 -13.28
CA SER A 450 -31.75 34.23 -14.05
C SER A 450 -32.00 34.29 -15.56
N ALA A 451 -32.93 35.14 -15.99
CA ALA A 451 -33.13 35.46 -17.40
C ALA A 451 -32.01 36.40 -17.88
N GLY A 452 -30.88 35.82 -18.29
CA GLY A 452 -29.78 36.56 -18.88
C GLY A 452 -28.59 35.66 -19.21
N LEU A 453 -28.58 35.13 -20.45
CA LEU A 453 -27.44 34.54 -21.18
C LEU A 453 -27.07 33.08 -20.84
N ALA A 454 -27.84 32.12 -21.37
CA ALA A 454 -27.34 30.79 -21.69
C ALA A 454 -28.01 30.28 -22.97
N GLU A 455 -27.30 30.27 -24.09
CA GLU A 455 -27.73 29.54 -25.29
C GLU A 455 -27.81 28.04 -24.96
N GLU A 456 -28.89 27.37 -25.38
CA GLU A 456 -29.03 25.92 -25.29
C GLU A 456 -27.86 25.22 -26.02
N ARG A 457 -26.93 24.61 -25.27
CA ARG A 457 -25.85 23.81 -25.85
C ARG A 457 -26.41 22.57 -26.57
N LYS A 458 -26.44 22.59 -27.90
CA LYS A 458 -26.89 21.46 -28.73
C LYS A 458 -25.72 20.50 -29.03
N PHE A 459 -25.86 19.23 -28.65
CA PHE A 459 -24.87 18.18 -28.88
C PHE A 459 -25.20 17.33 -30.13
N SER A 460 -24.17 16.86 -30.83
CA SER A 460 -24.26 15.88 -31.94
C SER A 460 -23.67 14.54 -31.50
N GLY A 461 -24.34 13.43 -31.85
CA GLY A 461 -23.99 12.10 -31.37
C GLY A 461 -23.30 11.24 -32.43
N GLY A 462 -22.40 10.37 -31.98
CA GLY A 462 -21.80 9.28 -32.74
C GLY A 462 -22.09 7.94 -32.06
N HIS A 463 -22.49 6.95 -32.86
CA HIS A 463 -22.81 5.61 -32.37
C HIS A 463 -21.57 4.71 -32.41
N GLY A 464 -21.34 3.97 -31.32
CA GLY A 464 -20.33 2.92 -31.28
C GLY A 464 -20.90 1.60 -31.79
N LYS A 465 -20.11 0.53 -31.69
CA LYS A 465 -20.53 -0.83 -32.05
C LYS A 465 -20.07 -1.85 -31.01
N ILE A 466 -20.84 -2.91 -30.84
CA ILE A 466 -20.42 -4.16 -30.19
C ILE A 466 -20.60 -5.26 -31.21
N ILE A 467 -19.56 -6.05 -31.46
CA ILE A 467 -19.65 -7.24 -32.32
C ILE A 467 -20.08 -8.41 -31.44
N LEU A 468 -21.29 -8.92 -31.65
CA LEU A 468 -21.85 -10.05 -30.91
C LEU A 468 -21.28 -11.38 -31.38
N LEU A 469 -20.99 -11.51 -32.68
CA LEU A 469 -20.43 -12.70 -33.29
C LEU A 469 -19.67 -12.34 -34.59
N GLY A 470 -18.55 -13.03 -34.84
CA GLY A 470 -17.87 -12.97 -36.14
C GLY A 470 -16.81 -11.88 -36.30
N GLU A 471 -16.26 -11.35 -35.20
CA GLU A 471 -15.22 -10.29 -35.25
C GLU A 471 -13.99 -10.67 -36.09
N HIS A 472 -13.51 -11.91 -35.98
CA HIS A 472 -12.43 -12.39 -36.87
C HIS A 472 -12.92 -12.79 -38.26
N ALA A 473 -14.22 -13.05 -38.44
CA ALA A 473 -14.79 -13.51 -39.70
C ALA A 473 -14.77 -12.41 -40.78
N VAL A 474 -14.94 -11.14 -40.36
CA VAL A 474 -14.88 -9.99 -41.27
C VAL A 474 -13.51 -9.77 -41.90
N VAL A 475 -12.44 -10.18 -41.21
CA VAL A 475 -11.06 -10.16 -41.77
C VAL A 475 -10.95 -11.08 -43.00
N TYR A 476 -11.77 -12.13 -43.07
CA TYR A 476 -11.81 -13.08 -44.18
C TYR A 476 -12.99 -12.83 -45.15
N GLY A 477 -13.59 -11.63 -45.11
CA GLY A 477 -14.72 -11.28 -45.98
C GLY A 477 -16.02 -12.01 -45.66
N ARG A 478 -16.18 -12.51 -44.43
CA ARG A 478 -17.41 -13.16 -43.94
C ARG A 478 -18.21 -12.21 -43.05
N HIS A 479 -19.52 -12.44 -42.97
CA HIS A 479 -20.41 -11.57 -42.20
C HIS A 479 -20.17 -11.65 -40.68
N ALA A 480 -20.36 -10.52 -40.00
CA ALA A 480 -20.45 -10.42 -38.53
C ALA A 480 -21.81 -9.87 -38.12
N ILE A 481 -22.22 -10.18 -36.88
CA ILE A 481 -23.41 -9.58 -36.25
C ILE A 481 -22.90 -8.52 -35.27
N ALA A 482 -23.28 -7.27 -35.51
CA ALA A 482 -22.95 -6.16 -34.63
C ALA A 482 -24.23 -5.44 -34.17
N THR A 483 -24.21 -4.94 -32.94
CA THR A 483 -25.25 -4.07 -32.38
C THR A 483 -24.69 -2.66 -32.17
N PRO A 484 -25.45 -1.59 -32.45
CA PRO A 484 -25.01 -0.23 -32.17
C PRO A 484 -24.93 -0.01 -30.66
N VAL A 485 -24.01 0.87 -30.25
CA VAL A 485 -23.98 1.48 -28.92
C VAL A 485 -24.47 2.92 -29.08
N PRO A 486 -25.74 3.22 -28.73
CA PRO A 486 -26.29 4.55 -28.88
C PRO A 486 -25.49 5.59 -28.10
N LEU A 487 -25.30 6.80 -28.66
CA LEU A 487 -24.67 7.94 -27.99
C LEU A 487 -23.30 7.62 -27.37
N ALA A 488 -22.52 6.72 -28.00
CA ALA A 488 -21.20 6.35 -27.53
C ALA A 488 -20.27 7.56 -27.41
N ILE A 489 -20.43 8.56 -28.29
CA ILE A 489 -19.72 9.82 -28.24
C ILE A 489 -20.73 10.95 -28.47
N GLN A 490 -20.55 12.06 -27.76
CA GLN A 490 -21.22 13.32 -28.06
C GLN A 490 -20.18 14.39 -28.34
N ALA A 491 -20.46 15.30 -29.27
CA ALA A 491 -19.61 16.43 -29.57
C ALA A 491 -20.43 17.72 -29.64
N HIS A 492 -19.79 18.82 -29.26
CA HIS A 492 -20.31 20.17 -29.36
C HIS A 492 -19.25 21.07 -29.98
N VAL A 493 -19.66 21.94 -30.90
CA VAL A 493 -18.77 22.92 -31.52
C VAL A 493 -19.38 24.30 -31.32
N GLN A 494 -18.56 25.21 -30.85
CA GLN A 494 -18.91 26.62 -30.68
C GLN A 494 -17.91 27.47 -31.49
N ARG A 495 -18.44 28.44 -32.25
CA ARG A 495 -17.60 29.42 -32.97
C ARG A 495 -17.00 30.43 -31.99
N GLY A 496 -15.79 30.90 -32.28
CA GLY A 496 -15.11 31.94 -31.50
C GLY A 496 -13.85 31.46 -30.79
N GLY A 497 -13.11 32.41 -30.20
CA GLY A 497 -11.79 32.20 -29.59
C GLY A 497 -10.63 32.51 -30.53
N ASP A 498 -9.43 32.08 -30.14
CA ASP A 498 -8.19 32.22 -30.92
C ASP A 498 -7.69 30.82 -31.32
N GLY A 499 -7.92 30.43 -32.58
CA GLY A 499 -7.58 29.10 -33.13
C GLY A 499 -8.58 27.99 -32.77
N VAL A 500 -8.17 26.74 -32.96
CA VAL A 500 -9.01 25.56 -32.64
C VAL A 500 -8.62 25.01 -31.27
N GLN A 501 -9.54 25.10 -30.32
CA GLN A 501 -9.41 24.49 -28.99
C GLN A 501 -10.13 23.15 -28.98
N LEU A 502 -9.41 22.08 -28.65
CA LEU A 502 -9.96 20.74 -28.49
C LEU A 502 -10.02 20.39 -27.01
N ILE A 503 -11.20 19.98 -26.55
CA ILE A 503 -11.44 19.60 -25.16
C ILE A 503 -12.12 18.23 -25.13
N ILE A 504 -11.48 17.26 -24.50
CA ILE A 504 -12.04 15.93 -24.23
C ILE A 504 -11.93 15.68 -22.72
N PRO A 505 -12.90 16.13 -21.91
CA PRO A 505 -12.77 16.19 -20.45
C PRO A 505 -12.43 14.83 -19.81
N ARG A 506 -13.17 13.78 -20.19
CA ARG A 506 -12.95 12.40 -19.69
C ARG A 506 -11.59 11.80 -20.01
N TRP A 507 -10.86 12.34 -20.98
CA TRP A 507 -9.52 11.86 -21.36
C TRP A 507 -8.41 12.81 -20.90
N GLY A 508 -8.74 13.88 -20.17
CA GLY A 508 -7.78 14.89 -19.70
C GLY A 508 -7.11 15.64 -20.85
N VAL A 509 -7.74 15.73 -22.02
CA VAL A 509 -7.19 16.44 -23.18
C VAL A 509 -7.78 17.83 -23.22
N GLU A 510 -6.95 18.84 -22.96
CA GLU A 510 -7.23 20.24 -23.25
C GLU A 510 -6.03 20.79 -24.00
N GLN A 511 -6.19 21.00 -25.30
CA GLN A 511 -5.08 21.46 -26.13
C GLN A 511 -5.54 22.37 -27.27
N ARG A 512 -4.67 23.30 -27.61
CA ARG A 512 -4.82 24.10 -28.82
C ARG A 512 -4.20 23.31 -29.97
N LEU A 513 -4.99 23.02 -31.00
CA LEU A 513 -4.48 22.30 -32.17
C LEU A 513 -3.51 23.21 -32.94
N HIS A 514 -2.23 22.83 -32.94
CA HIS A 514 -1.19 23.53 -33.68
C HIS A 514 -1.28 23.21 -35.18
N ARG A 515 -1.13 24.23 -36.02
CA ARG A 515 -1.27 24.13 -37.49
C ARG A 515 -0.13 23.37 -38.20
N ASN A 516 0.92 22.93 -37.48
CA ASN A 516 2.06 22.20 -38.06
C ASN A 516 2.01 20.69 -37.76
N ALA A 517 2.19 19.88 -38.82
CA ALA A 517 1.84 18.47 -38.90
C ALA A 517 2.88 17.46 -38.34
N GLU A 518 4.04 17.89 -37.86
CA GLU A 518 5.19 16.98 -37.66
C GLU A 518 5.27 16.28 -36.29
N LYS A 519 4.41 16.62 -35.31
CA LYS A 519 4.35 15.94 -34.00
C LYS A 519 2.93 15.60 -33.54
N GLN A 520 2.03 15.30 -34.48
CA GLN A 520 0.62 15.06 -34.15
C GLN A 520 0.31 13.58 -33.92
N HIS A 521 -0.45 13.29 -32.85
CA HIS A 521 -1.06 11.97 -32.62
C HIS A 521 -2.09 11.63 -33.72
N SER A 522 -2.40 10.35 -33.93
CA SER A 522 -3.29 9.89 -35.01
C SER A 522 -4.66 10.59 -35.03
N PHE A 523 -5.19 10.90 -33.85
CA PHE A 523 -6.47 11.61 -33.69
C PHE A 523 -6.44 13.07 -34.17
N GLU A 524 -5.35 13.79 -33.92
CA GLU A 524 -5.18 15.18 -34.33
C GLU A 524 -5.09 15.30 -35.85
N LYS A 525 -4.44 14.32 -36.50
CA LYS A 525 -4.38 14.21 -37.96
C LYS A 525 -5.77 14.02 -38.56
N SER A 526 -6.62 13.20 -37.93
CA SER A 526 -8.01 13.01 -38.36
C SER A 526 -8.83 14.30 -38.22
N LEU A 527 -8.69 15.05 -37.13
CA LEU A 527 -9.37 16.34 -36.97
C LEU A 527 -8.88 17.41 -37.96
N ALA A 528 -7.56 17.52 -38.15
CA ALA A 528 -6.99 18.42 -39.14
C ALA A 528 -7.47 18.10 -40.56
N MET A 529 -7.60 16.82 -40.90
CA MET A 529 -8.17 16.38 -42.18
C MET A 529 -9.65 16.77 -42.30
N ILE A 530 -10.45 16.60 -41.24
CA ILE A 530 -11.87 17.02 -41.22
C ILE A 530 -11.97 18.52 -41.48
N PHE A 531 -11.21 19.36 -40.75
CA PHE A 531 -11.26 20.81 -40.94
C PHE A 531 -10.88 21.22 -42.36
N LYS A 532 -9.83 20.61 -42.92
CA LYS A 532 -9.37 20.88 -44.29
C LYS A 532 -10.39 20.51 -45.34
N THR A 533 -10.99 19.33 -45.18
CA THR A 533 -11.95 18.80 -46.17
C THR A 533 -13.29 19.55 -46.13
N LEU A 534 -13.63 20.13 -44.98
CA LEU A 534 -14.82 20.96 -44.80
C LEU A 534 -14.56 22.46 -45.03
N GLY A 535 -13.33 22.87 -45.36
CA GLY A 535 -12.98 24.28 -45.61
C GLY A 535 -12.96 25.16 -44.35
N LEU A 536 -12.75 24.57 -43.17
CA LEU A 536 -12.80 25.24 -41.86
C LEU A 536 -11.42 25.58 -41.28
N ASP A 537 -10.36 25.54 -42.09
CA ASP A 537 -8.96 25.70 -41.66
C ASP A 537 -8.65 27.07 -41.04
N HIS A 538 -9.41 28.09 -41.45
CA HIS A 538 -9.23 29.47 -41.03
C HIS A 538 -10.14 29.87 -39.86
N GLU A 539 -11.09 29.01 -39.50
CA GLU A 539 -12.08 29.28 -38.46
C GLU A 539 -11.50 29.08 -37.06
N SER A 540 -11.92 29.91 -36.11
CA SER A 540 -11.62 29.74 -34.69
C SER A 540 -12.82 29.14 -33.99
N MET A 541 -12.61 28.03 -33.29
CA MET A 541 -13.70 27.25 -32.69
C MET A 541 -13.23 26.47 -31.48
N ARG A 542 -14.17 26.17 -30.61
CA ARG A 542 -14.02 25.25 -29.49
C ARG A 542 -14.78 23.96 -29.81
N VAL A 543 -14.06 22.84 -29.84
CA VAL A 543 -14.59 21.49 -30.07
C VAL A 543 -14.54 20.72 -28.76
N GLU A 544 -15.70 20.40 -28.20
CA GLU A 544 -15.84 19.62 -26.99
C GLU A 544 -16.36 18.22 -27.32
N ILE A 545 -15.68 17.18 -26.81
CA ILE A 545 -16.02 15.78 -27.07
C ILE A 545 -16.23 15.06 -25.73
N PHE A 546 -17.37 14.38 -25.61
CA PHE A 546 -17.83 13.69 -24.42
C PHE A 546 -17.97 12.19 -24.74
N PRO A 547 -16.93 11.39 -24.46
CA PRO A 547 -16.96 9.96 -24.75
C PRO A 547 -17.73 9.19 -23.67
N ASN A 548 -18.85 8.57 -24.01
CA ASN A 548 -19.64 7.70 -23.13
C ASN A 548 -19.15 6.24 -23.12
N VAL A 549 -18.08 5.93 -23.85
CA VAL A 549 -17.46 4.59 -23.92
C VAL A 549 -15.98 4.62 -23.49
N PRO A 550 -15.45 3.53 -22.90
CA PRO A 550 -14.03 3.43 -22.52
C PRO A 550 -13.08 3.47 -23.74
N ARG A 551 -11.87 4.02 -23.55
CA ARG A 551 -10.85 4.13 -24.61
C ARG A 551 -10.29 2.74 -24.96
N ALA A 552 -10.07 2.49 -26.27
CA ALA A 552 -9.34 1.33 -26.81
C ALA A 552 -9.93 -0.08 -26.52
N MET A 553 -11.26 -0.20 -26.39
CA MET A 553 -11.95 -1.47 -26.09
C MET A 553 -12.65 -2.13 -27.29
N GLY A 554 -12.28 -1.81 -28.53
CA GLY A 554 -12.93 -2.39 -29.74
C GLY A 554 -14.37 -1.91 -29.99
N LEU A 555 -14.86 -0.91 -29.25
CA LEU A 555 -16.26 -0.44 -29.30
C LEU A 555 -16.56 0.54 -30.46
N GLY A 556 -15.67 0.68 -31.44
CA GLY A 556 -15.81 1.65 -32.54
C GLY A 556 -15.72 3.12 -32.09
N GLY A 557 -15.02 3.40 -31.00
CA GLY A 557 -14.94 4.75 -30.41
C GLY A 557 -14.32 5.81 -31.33
N SER A 558 -13.32 5.46 -32.15
CA SER A 558 -12.66 6.40 -33.07
C SER A 558 -13.60 6.86 -34.20
N ALA A 559 -14.28 5.92 -34.84
CA ALA A 559 -15.31 6.21 -35.84
C ALA A 559 -16.46 7.03 -35.24
N ALA A 560 -16.92 6.66 -34.04
CA ALA A 560 -17.97 7.38 -33.33
C ALA A 560 -17.56 8.83 -33.02
N ILE A 561 -16.28 9.09 -32.68
CA ILE A 561 -15.78 10.45 -32.48
C ILE A 561 -15.79 11.22 -33.80
N ALA A 562 -15.29 10.63 -34.88
CA ALA A 562 -15.28 11.29 -36.19
C ALA A 562 -16.70 11.72 -36.60
N VAL A 563 -17.67 10.81 -36.51
CA VAL A 563 -19.08 11.10 -36.83
C VAL A 563 -19.66 12.18 -35.92
N ALA A 564 -19.46 12.09 -34.60
CA ALA A 564 -19.98 13.07 -33.66
C ALA A 564 -19.43 14.48 -33.97
N THR A 565 -18.13 14.58 -34.21
CA THR A 565 -17.45 15.85 -34.52
C THR A 565 -17.89 16.41 -35.87
N ILE A 566 -17.94 15.59 -36.94
CA ILE A 566 -18.40 16.03 -38.26
C ILE A 566 -19.84 16.57 -38.17
N ARG A 567 -20.74 15.86 -37.48
CA ARG A 567 -22.13 16.32 -37.28
C ARG A 567 -22.22 17.56 -36.38
N ALA A 568 -21.28 17.77 -35.47
CA ALA A 568 -21.23 18.99 -34.67
C ALA A 568 -20.76 20.18 -35.51
N LEU A 569 -19.78 19.97 -36.40
CA LEU A 569 -19.31 20.97 -37.35
C LEU A 569 -20.37 21.31 -38.39
N ASP A 570 -21.01 20.31 -39.00
CA ASP A 570 -22.10 20.48 -39.96
C ASP A 570 -23.23 21.35 -39.38
N ARG A 571 -23.62 21.08 -38.14
CA ARG A 571 -24.62 21.90 -37.44
C ARG A 571 -24.13 23.30 -37.12
N CYS A 572 -22.89 23.44 -36.66
CA CYS A 572 -22.34 24.73 -36.24
C CYS A 572 -22.07 25.65 -37.43
N PHE A 573 -21.70 25.09 -38.59
CA PHE A 573 -21.33 25.81 -39.80
C PHE A 573 -22.39 25.74 -40.92
N GLU A 574 -23.52 25.05 -40.67
CA GLU A 574 -24.64 24.88 -41.61
C GLU A 574 -24.19 24.33 -42.97
N LEU A 575 -23.35 23.28 -42.95
CA LEU A 575 -22.67 22.76 -44.14
C LEU A 575 -23.57 21.89 -45.04
N GLY A 576 -24.70 21.39 -44.52
CA GLY A 576 -25.68 20.61 -45.27
C GLY A 576 -25.19 19.21 -45.65
N LEU A 577 -24.36 18.57 -44.81
CA LEU A 577 -23.82 17.25 -45.09
C LEU A 577 -24.88 16.15 -44.96
N ASP A 578 -24.97 15.28 -45.97
CA ASP A 578 -25.76 14.06 -45.89
C ASP A 578 -25.01 12.91 -45.19
N ASP A 579 -25.73 11.84 -44.87
CA ASP A 579 -25.18 10.69 -44.15
C ASP A 579 -24.09 9.95 -44.93
N GLU A 580 -24.17 9.93 -46.27
CA GLU A 580 -23.13 9.34 -47.13
C GLU A 580 -21.83 10.11 -47.04
N ARG A 581 -21.90 11.45 -47.06
CA ARG A 581 -20.73 12.32 -46.94
C ARG A 581 -20.11 12.25 -45.55
N VAL A 582 -20.94 12.22 -44.50
CA VAL A 582 -20.46 12.03 -43.12
C VAL A 582 -19.76 10.67 -42.97
N ASN A 583 -20.32 9.61 -43.55
CA ASN A 583 -19.73 8.27 -43.52
C ASN A 583 -18.38 8.22 -44.24
N ALA A 584 -18.29 8.79 -45.46
CA ALA A 584 -17.06 8.84 -46.23
C ALA A 584 -15.93 9.56 -45.48
N LEU A 585 -16.22 10.71 -44.85
CA LEU A 585 -15.26 11.45 -44.05
C LEU A 585 -14.83 10.67 -42.79
N ALA A 586 -15.76 10.01 -42.10
CA ALA A 586 -15.44 9.18 -40.96
C ALA A 586 -14.59 7.96 -41.35
N PHE A 587 -14.82 7.37 -42.52
CA PHE A 587 -14.03 6.26 -43.04
C PHE A 587 -12.58 6.67 -43.36
N GLU A 588 -12.37 7.86 -43.93
CA GLU A 588 -11.03 8.40 -44.13
C GLU A 588 -10.31 8.68 -42.79
N CYS A 589 -11.03 9.14 -41.77
CA CYS A 589 -10.48 9.27 -40.41
C CYS A 589 -10.02 7.93 -39.84
N GLU A 590 -10.77 6.85 -40.06
CA GLU A 590 -10.41 5.51 -39.60
C GLU A 590 -9.21 4.93 -40.35
N LYS A 591 -9.03 5.23 -41.65
CA LYS A 591 -7.79 4.89 -42.38
C LYS A 591 -6.57 5.57 -41.79
N ILE A 592 -6.69 6.84 -41.37
CA ILE A 592 -5.60 7.57 -40.70
C ILE A 592 -5.29 6.96 -39.32
N ALA A 593 -6.31 6.49 -38.60
CA ALA A 593 -6.16 5.94 -37.26
C ALA A 593 -5.65 4.49 -37.23
N HIS A 594 -6.12 3.63 -38.15
CA HIS A 594 -5.93 2.17 -38.11
C HIS A 594 -5.38 1.56 -39.40
N GLY A 595 -5.16 2.35 -40.47
CA GLY A 595 -4.59 1.90 -41.75
C GLY A 595 -5.57 1.16 -42.64
N THR A 596 -6.09 0.01 -42.17
CA THR A 596 -7.10 -0.82 -42.85
C THR A 596 -8.33 -0.99 -41.96
N PRO A 597 -9.29 -0.05 -42.00
CA PRO A 597 -10.46 -0.02 -41.13
C PRO A 597 -11.60 -0.95 -41.54
#